data_AF-A0A559JMA1-F1
#
_entry.id   AF-A0A559JMA1-F1
#
_cell.length_a   1.000
_cell.length_b   1.000
_cell.length_c   1.000
_cell.angle_alpha   90.00
_cell.angle_beta   90.00
_cell.angle_gamma   90.00
#
_symmetry.space_group_name_H-M   'P 1'
#
loop_
_entity.id
_entity.type
_entity.pdbx_description
1 polymer ?
#
loop_
_entity_poly.entity_id
_entity_poly.type
_entity_poly.pdbx_seq_one_letter_code
_entity_poly.pdbx_strand_id
1 'polypeptide(L)'
;MQQLREGKRKRIAVTKSPGHVDKILRTEEKWGELSIKAHTRREICLSNELLDYDLVRRLIHGAAHRWARAYRDKRITFEDFLSSFYEAAWRVIERYTWATDFYLFETISNAIKRRGQSMLRAAGNDKRRAFHEALPLADDF
;
A
#
# COMPACT_ATOMS: atom_id res chain seq x y z
N MET A 1 -15.66 19.14 -12.20
CA MET A 1 -14.58 18.93 -11.19
C MET A 1 -15.00 19.19 -9.74
N GLN A 2 -15.83 20.21 -9.45
CA GLN A 2 -16.30 20.52 -8.09
C GLN A 2 -17.23 19.42 -7.50
N GLN A 3 -18.16 18.89 -8.30
CA GLN A 3 -19.08 17.82 -7.88
C GLN A 3 -18.37 16.51 -7.46
N LEU A 4 -17.29 16.13 -8.16
CA LEU A 4 -16.46 14.96 -7.81
C LEU A 4 -15.80 15.13 -6.43
N ARG A 5 -15.32 16.34 -6.12
CA ARG A 5 -14.69 16.64 -4.81
C ARG A 5 -15.71 16.56 -3.68
N GLU A 6 -16.90 17.11 -3.90
CA GLU A 6 -17.98 17.05 -2.91
C GLU A 6 -18.47 15.62 -2.67
N GLY A 7 -18.59 14.81 -3.73
CA GLY A 7 -18.95 13.39 -3.62
C GLY A 7 -17.95 12.59 -2.79
N LYS A 8 -16.64 12.74 -3.08
CA LYS A 8 -15.58 12.08 -2.30
C LYS A 8 -15.59 12.51 -0.82
N ARG A 9 -15.74 13.81 -0.58
CA ARG A 9 -15.73 14.38 0.78
C ARG A 9 -16.93 13.90 1.59
N LYS A 10 -18.13 13.87 0.99
CA LYS A 10 -19.34 13.31 1.62
C LYS A 10 -19.16 11.83 1.94
N ARG A 11 -18.58 11.04 1.02
CA ARG A 11 -18.32 9.60 1.26
C ARG A 11 -17.44 9.40 2.50
N ILE A 12 -16.29 10.07 2.59
CA ILE A 12 -15.38 9.85 3.72
C ILE A 12 -15.98 10.36 5.03
N ALA A 13 -16.77 11.44 5.01
CA ALA A 13 -17.42 11.98 6.20
C ALA A 13 -18.47 11.02 6.79
N VAL A 14 -19.17 10.26 5.94
CA VAL A 14 -20.18 9.28 6.39
C VAL A 14 -19.53 7.93 6.79
N THR A 15 -18.46 7.52 6.10
CA THR A 15 -17.93 6.15 6.21
C THR A 15 -16.73 6.00 7.14
N LYS A 16 -16.08 7.10 7.55
CA LYS A 16 -14.82 7.07 8.30
C LYS A 16 -14.93 7.88 9.59
N SER A 17 -14.16 7.49 10.60
CA SER A 17 -14.05 8.29 11.82
C SER A 17 -13.38 9.64 11.56
N PRO A 18 -13.66 10.69 12.36
CA PRO A 18 -13.10 12.02 12.16
C PRO A 18 -11.57 12.03 12.05
N GLY A 19 -10.88 11.30 12.93
CA GLY A 19 -9.41 11.19 12.88
C GLY A 19 -8.87 10.43 11.66
N HIS A 20 -9.68 9.60 10.99
CA HIS A 20 -9.30 8.96 9.74
C HIS A 20 -9.56 9.87 8.54
N VAL A 21 -10.65 10.65 8.57
CA VAL A 21 -10.94 11.72 7.60
C VAL A 21 -9.79 12.74 7.59
N ASP A 22 -9.35 13.19 8.76
CA ASP A 22 -8.22 14.13 8.89
C ASP A 22 -6.94 13.58 8.21
N LYS A 23 -6.58 12.31 8.44
CA LYS A 23 -5.41 11.69 7.79
C LYS A 23 -5.54 11.65 6.27
N ILE A 24 -6.73 11.33 5.77
CA ILE A 24 -7.00 11.32 4.33
C ILE A 24 -6.79 12.72 3.75
N LEU A 25 -7.39 13.74 4.36
CA LEU A 25 -7.33 15.12 3.86
C LEU A 25 -5.92 15.69 3.93
N ARG A 26 -5.19 15.47 5.02
CA ARG A 26 -3.79 15.92 5.16
C ARG A 26 -2.85 15.28 4.14
N THR A 27 -3.06 14.01 3.84
CA THR A 27 -2.27 13.32 2.81
C THR A 27 -2.57 13.87 1.42
N GLU A 28 -3.84 14.19 1.13
CA GLU A 28 -4.24 14.80 -0.13
C GLU A 28 -3.69 16.23 -0.27
N GLU A 29 -3.76 17.03 0.78
CA GLU A 29 -3.17 18.37 0.86
C GLU A 29 -1.67 18.31 0.60
N LYS A 30 -0.97 17.39 1.28
CA LYS A 30 0.47 17.21 1.09
C LYS A 30 0.84 16.83 -0.35
N TRP A 31 0.07 15.93 -0.96
CA TRP A 31 0.26 15.58 -2.37
C TRP A 31 0.02 16.78 -3.29
N GLY A 32 -0.98 17.62 -2.98
CA GLY A 32 -1.24 18.87 -3.71
C GLY A 32 -0.07 19.84 -3.65
N GLU A 33 0.49 20.09 -2.47
CA GLU A 33 1.69 20.91 -2.27
C GLU A 33 2.87 20.38 -3.10
N LEU A 34 3.14 19.08 -3.02
CA LEU A 34 4.25 18.43 -3.72
C LEU A 34 4.07 18.48 -5.24
N SER A 35 2.83 18.33 -5.72
CA SER A 35 2.52 18.41 -7.15
C SER A 35 2.78 19.81 -7.70
N ILE A 36 2.40 20.85 -6.96
CA ILE A 36 2.71 22.24 -7.33
C ILE A 36 4.22 22.48 -7.32
N LYS A 37 4.92 22.03 -6.28
CA LYS A 37 6.38 22.17 -6.15
C LYS A 37 7.11 21.48 -7.30
N ALA A 38 6.72 20.25 -7.63
CA ALA A 38 7.27 19.48 -8.76
C ALA A 38 7.07 20.23 -10.09
N HIS A 39 5.87 20.75 -10.32
CA HIS A 39 5.56 21.54 -11.50
C HIS A 39 6.43 22.81 -11.60
N THR A 40 6.57 23.57 -10.50
CA THR A 40 7.39 24.79 -10.44
C THR A 40 8.88 24.50 -10.68
N ARG A 41 9.39 23.38 -10.14
CA ARG A 41 10.81 23.00 -10.26
C ARG A 41 11.14 22.24 -11.54
N ARG A 42 10.14 21.93 -12.39
CA ARG A 42 10.26 20.98 -13.51
C ARG A 42 10.82 19.62 -13.08
N GLU A 43 10.57 19.24 -11.82
CA GLU A 43 10.93 17.93 -11.29
C GLU A 43 9.81 16.94 -11.62
N ILE A 44 10.19 15.72 -12.02
CA ILE A 44 9.25 14.76 -12.60
C ILE A 44 8.38 14.09 -11.52
N CYS A 45 8.90 13.89 -10.30
CA CYS A 45 8.11 13.30 -9.23
C CYS A 45 8.75 13.48 -7.85
N LEU A 46 7.97 13.91 -6.85
CA LEU A 46 8.36 13.97 -5.44
C LEU A 46 7.84 12.76 -4.65
N SER A 47 7.75 11.59 -5.29
CA SER A 47 7.26 10.35 -4.67
C SER A 47 7.98 10.02 -3.37
N ASN A 48 9.29 10.23 -3.32
CA ASN A 48 10.09 10.00 -2.11
C ASN A 48 9.64 10.90 -0.94
N GLU A 49 9.41 12.20 -1.19
CA GLU A 49 8.94 13.12 -0.16
C GLU A 49 7.58 12.70 0.41
N LEU A 50 6.71 12.10 -0.42
CA LEU A 50 5.43 11.60 0.03
C LEU A 50 5.53 10.24 0.73
N LEU A 51 6.45 9.37 0.33
CA LEU A 51 6.72 8.11 1.03
C LEU A 51 7.32 8.35 2.42
N ASP A 52 8.13 9.39 2.56
CA ASP A 52 8.72 9.84 3.83
C ASP A 52 7.73 10.63 4.68
N TYR A 53 6.64 11.10 4.10
CA TYR A 53 5.59 11.80 4.84
C TYR A 53 5.02 10.90 5.94
N ASP A 54 5.03 11.42 7.17
CA ASP A 54 4.79 10.62 8.38
C ASP A 54 3.46 9.84 8.36
N LEU A 55 2.39 10.39 7.78
CA LEU A 55 1.12 9.66 7.66
C LEU A 55 1.20 8.46 6.73
N VAL A 56 1.92 8.59 5.60
CA VAL A 56 2.12 7.51 4.63
C VAL A 56 3.09 6.48 5.21
N ARG A 57 4.20 6.92 5.79
CA ARG A 57 5.15 6.05 6.48
C ARG A 57 4.49 5.22 7.58
N ARG A 58 3.69 5.85 8.46
CA ARG A 58 2.95 5.15 9.52
C ARG A 58 1.91 4.19 8.96
N LEU A 59 1.26 4.52 7.84
CA LEU A 59 0.32 3.62 7.16
C LEU A 59 1.04 2.35 6.70
N ILE A 60 2.19 2.49 6.03
CA ILE A 60 2.99 1.39 5.50
C ILE A 60 3.56 0.53 6.64
N HIS A 61 4.28 1.13 7.60
CA HIS A 61 4.86 0.42 8.73
C HIS A 61 3.79 -0.26 9.60
N GLY A 62 2.71 0.46 9.90
CA GLY A 62 1.60 -0.08 10.67
C GLY A 62 0.92 -1.25 9.96
N ALA A 63 0.82 -1.22 8.63
CA ALA A 63 0.37 -2.36 7.88
C ALA A 63 1.37 -3.53 7.95
N ALA A 64 2.65 -3.30 7.65
CA ALA A 64 3.67 -4.34 7.70
C ALA A 64 3.70 -5.06 9.05
N HIS A 65 3.63 -4.32 10.17
CA HIS A 65 3.53 -4.93 11.51
C HIS A 65 2.28 -5.79 11.69
N ARG A 66 1.10 -5.31 11.25
CA ARG A 66 -0.14 -6.09 11.36
C ARG A 66 -0.08 -7.37 10.55
N TRP A 67 0.43 -7.32 9.33
CA TRP A 67 0.57 -8.48 8.45
C TRP A 67 1.61 -9.47 9.01
N ALA A 68 2.81 -9.00 9.36
CA ALA A 68 3.84 -9.86 9.94
C ALA A 68 3.39 -10.52 11.25
N ARG A 69 2.61 -9.81 12.08
CA ARG A 69 2.04 -10.40 13.31
C ARG A 69 0.96 -11.42 13.00
N ALA A 70 0.05 -11.14 12.07
CA ALA A 70 -1.05 -12.04 11.72
C ALA A 70 -0.57 -13.32 11.01
N TYR A 71 0.59 -13.25 10.33
CA TYR A 71 1.13 -14.34 9.55
C TYR A 71 2.54 -14.74 10.00
N ARG A 72 2.83 -14.61 11.31
CA ARG A 72 4.13 -14.94 11.90
C ARG A 72 4.58 -16.38 11.60
N ASP A 73 3.62 -17.30 11.47
CA ASP A 73 3.88 -18.71 11.18
C ASP A 73 4.17 -18.97 9.69
N LYS A 74 3.94 -17.98 8.82
CA LYS A 74 4.41 -18.00 7.44
C LYS A 74 5.85 -17.48 7.45
N ARG A 75 6.74 -18.10 6.66
CA ARG A 75 8.16 -17.68 6.50
C ARG A 75 8.31 -16.34 5.76
N ILE A 76 7.45 -15.37 6.02
CA ILE A 76 7.45 -14.02 5.47
C ILE A 76 7.73 -13.08 6.62
N THR A 77 8.81 -12.33 6.50
CA THR A 77 9.29 -11.42 7.54
C THR A 77 8.56 -10.08 7.51
N PHE A 78 8.77 -9.27 8.55
CA PHE A 78 8.29 -7.89 8.56
C PHE A 78 8.91 -7.08 7.42
N GLU A 79 10.20 -7.29 7.16
CA GLU A 79 11.00 -6.65 6.13
C GLU A 79 10.47 -6.98 4.73
N ASP A 80 10.06 -8.23 4.49
CA ASP A 80 9.44 -8.66 3.22
C ASP A 80 8.13 -7.90 2.96
N PHE A 81 7.27 -7.80 3.97
CA PHE A 81 6.04 -7.02 3.88
C PHE A 81 6.34 -5.53 3.71
N LEU A 82 7.29 -5.00 4.46
CA LEU A 82 7.65 -3.59 4.44
C LEU A 82 8.13 -3.16 3.05
N SER A 83 9.11 -3.88 2.50
CA SER A 83 9.65 -3.63 1.17
C SER A 83 8.56 -3.70 0.09
N SER A 84 7.74 -4.76 0.12
CA SER A 84 6.64 -4.94 -0.82
C SER A 84 5.57 -3.86 -0.71
N PHE A 85 5.31 -3.33 0.47
CA PHE A 85 4.32 -2.28 0.70
C PHE A 85 4.83 -0.90 0.27
N TYR A 86 6.12 -0.61 0.46
CA TYR A 86 6.76 0.58 -0.09
C TYR A 86 6.70 0.59 -1.62
N GLU A 87 7.02 -0.53 -2.26
CA GLU A 87 6.91 -0.67 -3.71
C GLU A 87 5.47 -0.44 -4.20
N ALA A 88 4.48 -1.02 -3.50
CA ALA A 88 3.07 -0.83 -3.84
C ALA A 88 2.63 0.63 -3.67
N ALA A 89 3.07 1.31 -2.60
CA ALA A 89 2.77 2.70 -2.34
C ALA A 89 3.41 3.62 -3.39
N TRP A 90 4.68 3.42 -3.73
CA TRP A 90 5.38 4.15 -4.79
C TRP A 90 4.58 4.12 -6.09
N ARG A 91 4.22 2.92 -6.57
CA ARG A 91 3.49 2.74 -7.83
C ARG A 91 2.13 3.43 -7.83
N VAL A 92 1.47 3.51 -6.66
CA VAL A 92 0.23 4.27 -6.52
C VAL A 92 0.51 5.77 -6.65
N ILE A 93 1.52 6.28 -5.96
CA ILE A 93 1.82 7.72 -5.94
C ILE A 93 2.18 8.23 -7.34
N GLU A 94 3.02 7.50 -8.08
CA GLU A 94 3.41 7.88 -9.46
C GLU A 94 2.23 7.95 -10.42
N ARG A 95 1.25 7.06 -10.25
CA ARG A 95 0.09 6.95 -11.16
C ARG A 95 -1.12 7.73 -10.66
N TYR A 96 -1.04 8.28 -9.45
CA TYR A 96 -2.18 8.91 -8.82
C TYR A 96 -2.53 10.19 -9.56
N THR A 97 -3.83 10.31 -9.86
CA THR A 97 -4.39 11.55 -10.35
C THR A 97 -5.61 11.89 -9.50
N TRP A 98 -5.87 13.18 -9.39
CA TRP A 98 -7.05 13.72 -8.69
C TRP A 98 -8.40 13.24 -9.26
N ALA A 99 -8.40 12.76 -10.51
CA ALA A 99 -9.56 12.23 -11.21
C ALA A 99 -9.98 10.83 -10.76
N THR A 100 -9.16 10.13 -9.99
CA THR A 100 -9.50 8.81 -9.41
C THR A 100 -10.70 8.89 -8.46
N ASP A 101 -11.42 7.80 -8.19
CA ASP A 101 -12.60 7.84 -7.29
C ASP A 101 -12.24 7.93 -5.80
N PHE A 102 -11.00 7.60 -5.44
CA PHE A 102 -10.53 7.51 -4.06
C PHE A 102 -9.47 8.56 -3.77
N TYR A 103 -9.36 8.96 -2.50
CA TYR A 103 -8.23 9.79 -2.09
C TYR A 103 -6.94 8.98 -2.13
N LEU A 104 -5.80 9.67 -2.19
CA LEU A 104 -4.50 9.02 -2.27
C LEU A 104 -4.25 8.06 -1.12
N PHE A 105 -4.56 8.49 0.11
CA PHE A 105 -4.42 7.68 1.31
C PHE A 105 -5.24 6.37 1.24
N GLU A 106 -6.47 6.45 0.74
CA GLU A 106 -7.34 5.27 0.54
C GLU A 106 -6.77 4.33 -0.52
N THR A 107 -6.26 4.90 -1.61
CA THR A 107 -5.68 4.14 -2.73
C THR A 107 -4.43 3.39 -2.30
N ILE A 108 -3.53 4.04 -1.56
CA ILE A 108 -2.35 3.41 -0.96
C ILE A 108 -2.77 2.27 -0.02
N SER A 109 -3.72 2.53 0.87
CA SER A 109 -4.23 1.52 1.82
C SER A 109 -4.79 0.28 1.11
N ASN A 110 -5.54 0.49 0.02
CA ASN A 110 -6.08 -0.59 -0.79
C ASN A 110 -5.00 -1.37 -1.55
N ALA A 111 -3.99 -0.67 -2.09
CA ALA A 111 -2.86 -1.32 -2.75
C ALA A 111 -2.04 -2.19 -1.79
N ILE A 112 -1.77 -1.70 -0.58
CA ILE A 112 -1.10 -2.47 0.48
C ILE A 112 -1.88 -3.75 0.81
N LYS A 113 -3.21 -3.65 1.00
CA LYS A 113 -4.05 -4.82 1.27
C LYS A 113 -3.96 -5.86 0.15
N ARG A 114 -4.10 -5.43 -1.10
CA ARG A 114 -3.99 -6.31 -2.28
C ARG A 114 -2.61 -6.96 -2.37
N ARG A 115 -1.54 -6.21 -2.10
CA ARG A 115 -0.17 -6.73 -2.11
C ARG A 115 0.05 -7.76 -1.02
N GLY A 116 -0.42 -7.51 0.21
CA GLY A 116 -0.34 -8.47 1.32
C GLY A 116 -1.05 -9.78 0.98
N GLN A 117 -2.26 -9.72 0.43
CA GLN A 117 -2.97 -10.92 -0.05
C GLN A 117 -2.20 -11.66 -1.15
N SER A 118 -1.60 -10.93 -2.10
CA SER A 118 -0.79 -11.52 -3.16
C SER A 118 0.44 -12.24 -2.61
N MET A 119 1.12 -11.68 -1.62
CA MET A 119 2.29 -12.30 -0.98
C MET A 119 1.90 -13.61 -0.29
N LEU A 120 0.77 -13.64 0.43
CA LEU A 120 0.29 -14.86 1.06
C LEU A 120 -0.08 -15.95 0.05
N ARG A 121 -0.75 -15.56 -1.05
CA ARG A 121 -1.07 -16.50 -2.12
C ARG A 121 0.19 -17.08 -2.74
N ALA A 122 1.22 -16.26 -2.98
CA ALA A 122 2.50 -16.72 -3.49
C ALA A 122 3.18 -17.70 -2.53
N ALA A 123 3.17 -17.42 -1.23
CA ALA A 123 3.73 -18.31 -0.22
C ALA A 123 2.93 -19.62 -0.02
N GLY A 124 1.63 -19.60 -0.29
CA GLY A 124 0.78 -20.80 -0.28
C GLY A 124 0.88 -21.65 -1.56
N ASN A 125 1.13 -21.01 -2.71
CA ASN A 125 1.20 -21.64 -4.04
C ASN A 125 2.62 -21.98 -4.50
N ASP A 126 3.60 -22.09 -3.58
CA ASP A 126 4.94 -22.49 -3.96
C ASP A 126 4.93 -23.96 -4.42
N LYS A 127 4.65 -24.16 -5.71
CA LYS A 127 4.56 -25.46 -6.40
C LYS A 127 5.87 -26.25 -6.31
N ARG A 128 6.98 -25.64 -5.89
CA ARG A 128 8.21 -26.38 -5.55
C ARG A 128 8.00 -27.37 -4.39
N ARG A 129 7.01 -27.14 -3.51
CA ARG A 129 6.66 -28.10 -2.45
C ARG A 129 5.90 -29.33 -2.94
N ALA A 130 5.01 -29.18 -3.92
CA ALA A 130 4.23 -30.29 -4.45
C ALA A 130 5.11 -31.39 -5.09
N PHE A 131 6.32 -31.03 -5.54
CA PHE A 131 7.28 -32.00 -6.10
C PHE A 131 8.24 -32.59 -5.05
N HIS A 132 8.45 -31.96 -3.90
CA HIS A 132 9.31 -32.49 -2.84
C HIS A 132 8.57 -33.42 -1.87
N GLU A 133 7.25 -33.30 -1.72
CA GLU A 133 6.43 -34.24 -0.93
C GLU A 133 5.99 -35.49 -1.72
N ALA A 134 6.22 -35.53 -3.04
CA ALA A 134 5.74 -36.60 -3.92
C ALA A 134 6.82 -37.60 -4.37
N LEU A 135 8.06 -37.47 -3.90
CA LEU A 135 9.10 -38.48 -4.12
C LEU A 135 9.22 -39.32 -2.84
N PRO A 136 8.64 -40.53 -2.77
CA PRO A 136 9.13 -41.48 -1.79
C PRO A 136 10.60 -41.71 -2.13
N LEU A 137 11.49 -41.50 -1.16
CA LEU A 137 12.78 -42.16 -1.18
C LEU A 137 12.45 -43.65 -1.19
N ALA A 138 12.49 -44.25 -2.38
CA ALA A 138 12.71 -45.68 -2.48
C ALA A 138 14.13 -45.88 -1.92
N ASP A 139 14.19 -46.30 -0.66
CA ASP A 139 15.28 -47.12 -0.18
C ASP A 139 15.38 -48.31 -1.15
N ASP A 140 16.53 -48.43 -1.80
CA ASP A 140 17.15 -49.70 -2.18
C ASP A 140 18.45 -49.36 -2.92
N PHE A 141 19.60 -49.53 -2.25
CA PHE A 141 20.80 -50.27 -2.68
C PHE A 141 21.83 -50.33 -1.55
#